data_AF-A0AAE4YRW9-F1
#
_entry.id   AF-A0AAE4YRW9-F1
#
_cell.length_a   1.000
_cell.length_b   1.000
_cell.length_c   1.000
_cell.angle_alpha   90.00
_cell.angle_beta   90.00
_cell.angle_gamma   90.00
#
_symmetry.space_group_name_H-M   'P 1'
#
loop_
_entity.id
_entity.type
_entity.pdbx_description
1 polymer ?
#
loop_
_entity_poly.entity_id
_entity_poly.type
_entity_poly.pdbx_seq_one_letter_code
_entity_poly.pdbx_strand_id
1 'polypeptide(L)'
;MSIRLMIAPNNFPYTHGWGVYPQLTTELGKRRRSAKTMLGFIDGTPGVKPSDWRYSALILEGAFKSVAGESSRDWFTLCNHLGQPSRALAHEIFEHLQTLKELDPRSSDAGRIFRMLEDLALPDMLQYFRETTSAEDPRPVDIREGWCHVLWSHETPDRLLVGAVHGTPTEVVSVLDRSPGARHGVLAAWHVEDPDWAASQIARTFEKSLDQLGLMQLPAAEGIAAIKLLTENAIWKTIVKSPWHVEAVELVCGEAADAESYEASGLSL
;
A
#
# COMPACT_ATOMS: atom_id res chain seq x y z
N MET A 1 8.87 -0.54 -28.06
CA MET A 1 8.20 -0.01 -26.85
C MET A 1 8.52 -0.94 -25.71
N SER A 2 9.34 -0.48 -24.76
CA SER A 2 9.88 -1.31 -23.67
C SER A 2 8.90 -1.32 -22.51
N ILE A 3 8.20 -2.43 -22.32
CA ILE A 3 7.39 -2.70 -21.13
C ILE A 3 8.41 -2.92 -20.01
N ARG A 4 8.59 -1.91 -19.14
CA ARG A 4 9.23 -2.14 -17.83
C ARG A 4 8.31 -3.07 -17.04
N LEU A 5 8.51 -4.37 -17.25
CA LEU A 5 8.08 -5.42 -16.34
C LEU A 5 8.70 -5.07 -14.98
N MET A 6 7.91 -4.42 -14.12
CA MET A 6 8.21 -4.43 -12.70
C MET A 6 8.15 -5.90 -12.29
N ILE A 7 9.33 -6.47 -12.09
CA ILE A 7 9.51 -7.77 -11.45
C ILE A 7 9.01 -7.58 -10.02
N ALA A 8 7.69 -7.68 -9.83
CA ALA A 8 7.13 -7.84 -8.50
C ALA A 8 7.73 -9.15 -7.97
N PRO A 9 8.34 -9.16 -6.77
CA PRO A 9 8.84 -10.39 -6.19
C PRO A 9 7.65 -11.33 -5.94
N ASN A 10 7.46 -12.22 -6.90
CA ASN A 10 6.82 -13.51 -6.71
C ASN A 10 7.59 -14.19 -5.57
N ASN A 11 6.98 -14.25 -4.38
CA ASN A 11 7.14 -15.29 -3.36
C ASN A 11 6.75 -14.75 -1.97
N PHE A 12 5.47 -14.81 -1.63
CA PHE A 12 5.10 -15.11 -0.25
C PHE A 12 4.03 -16.21 -0.27
N PRO A 13 4.38 -17.46 0.09
CA PRO A 13 3.37 -18.43 0.46
C PRO A 13 2.67 -17.88 1.71
N TYR A 14 1.36 -18.07 1.83
CA TYR A 14 0.49 -17.60 2.92
C TYR A 14 -0.08 -16.17 2.81
N THR A 15 -0.97 -15.92 1.84
CA THR A 15 -2.03 -14.90 2.01
C THR A 15 -3.09 -15.44 2.98
N HIS A 16 -2.75 -15.50 4.27
CA HIS A 16 -3.73 -15.71 5.36
C HIS A 16 -4.30 -14.37 5.88
N GLY A 17 -4.10 -13.29 5.11
CA GLY A 17 -4.58 -11.97 5.46
C GLY A 17 -6.05 -11.79 5.09
N TRP A 18 -6.91 -11.88 6.09
CA TRP A 18 -8.34 -11.57 6.00
C TRP A 18 -8.68 -10.08 5.83
N GLY A 19 -7.74 -9.24 5.35
CA GLY A 19 -7.84 -7.83 4.94
C GLY A 19 -8.59 -6.82 5.81
N VAL A 20 -9.85 -7.08 6.12
CA VAL A 20 -10.84 -6.19 6.73
C VAL A 20 -11.18 -6.55 8.18
N TYR A 21 -10.48 -7.50 8.80
CA TYR A 21 -10.76 -7.81 10.21
C TYR A 21 -10.42 -6.60 11.10
N PRO A 22 -11.20 -6.37 12.17
CA PRO A 22 -10.88 -5.33 13.14
C PRO A 22 -9.46 -5.49 13.66
N GLN A 23 -8.70 -4.39 13.70
CA GLN A 23 -7.39 -4.40 14.33
C GLN A 23 -7.56 -4.77 15.80
N LEU A 24 -6.69 -5.65 16.32
CA LEU A 24 -6.70 -5.97 17.75
C LEU A 24 -6.40 -4.68 18.53
N THR A 25 -7.22 -4.36 19.54
CA THR A 25 -7.08 -3.13 20.35
C THR A 25 -5.68 -2.95 20.91
N THR A 26 -5.04 -4.05 21.31
CA THR A 26 -3.65 -4.07 21.79
C THR A 26 -2.65 -3.63 20.73
N GLU A 27 -2.80 -4.13 19.50
CA GLU A 27 -1.93 -3.79 18.36
C GLU A 27 -2.16 -2.36 17.88
N LEU A 28 -3.42 -1.94 17.78
CA LEU A 28 -3.77 -0.56 17.45
C LEU A 28 -3.18 0.43 18.47
N GLY A 29 -3.26 0.11 19.76
CA GLY A 29 -2.62 0.91 20.82
C GLY A 29 -1.10 1.00 20.69
N LYS A 30 -0.42 -0.10 20.31
CA LYS A 30 1.03 -0.09 20.04
C LYS A 30 1.38 0.76 18.82
N ARG A 31 0.63 0.62 17.73
CA ARG A 31 0.81 1.39 16.48
C ARG A 31 0.61 2.89 16.72
N ARG A 32 -0.46 3.29 17.41
CA ARG A 32 -0.72 4.70 17.79
C ARG A 32 0.43 5.32 18.59
N ARG A 33 0.93 4.60 19.61
CA ARG A 33 2.07 5.07 20.40
C ARG A 33 3.34 5.19 19.55
N SER A 34 3.61 4.19 18.71
CA SER A 34 4.80 4.17 17.85
C SER A 34 4.76 5.28 16.79
N ALA A 35 3.60 5.54 16.19
CA ALA A 35 3.40 6.67 15.26
C ALA A 35 3.66 8.02 15.95
N LYS A 36 3.10 8.23 17.16
CA LYS A 36 3.35 9.45 17.95
C LYS A 36 4.83 9.62 18.28
N THR A 37 5.50 8.55 18.73
CA THR A 37 6.92 8.59 19.07
C THR A 37 7.79 8.87 17.85
N MET A 38 7.51 8.22 16.71
CA MET A 38 8.26 8.42 15.48
C MET A 38 8.11 9.84 14.93
N LEU A 39 6.89 10.40 14.92
CA LEU A 39 6.66 11.81 14.59
C LEU A 39 7.43 12.73 15.53
N GLY A 40 7.39 12.46 16.84
CA GLY A 40 8.15 13.24 17.80
C GLY A 40 9.67 13.21 17.56
N PHE A 41 10.21 12.13 16.99
CA PHE A 41 11.62 12.10 16.56
C PHE A 41 11.87 12.92 15.30
N ILE A 42 11.00 12.79 14.30
CA ILE A 42 11.08 13.53 13.03
C ILE A 42 11.00 15.03 13.30
N ASP A 43 10.05 15.46 14.13
CA ASP A 43 9.81 16.87 14.47
C ASP A 43 10.82 17.44 15.49
N GLY A 44 11.72 16.60 16.03
CA GLY A 44 12.64 17.02 17.09
C GLY A 44 11.94 17.41 18.40
N THR A 45 10.77 16.83 18.70
CA THR A 45 9.97 17.13 19.89
C THR A 45 10.77 16.84 21.17
N PRO A 46 10.92 17.80 22.09
CA PRO A 46 11.65 17.59 23.34
C PRO A 46 11.05 16.46 24.19
N GLY A 47 11.91 15.60 24.74
CA GLY A 47 11.53 14.56 25.70
C GLY A 47 11.22 13.18 25.11
N VAL A 48 11.30 13.00 23.78
CA VAL A 48 11.24 11.69 23.16
C VAL A 48 12.55 10.94 23.45
N LYS A 49 12.48 9.81 24.15
CA LYS A 49 13.67 9.06 24.57
C LYS A 49 14.26 8.31 23.39
N PRO A 50 15.57 8.44 23.09
CA PRO A 50 16.22 7.70 22.01
C PRO A 50 16.01 6.18 22.07
N SER A 51 15.79 5.58 23.25
CA SER A 51 15.47 4.15 23.40
C SER A 51 14.18 3.74 22.69
N ASP A 52 13.22 4.65 22.57
CA ASP A 52 11.86 4.36 22.11
C ASP A 52 11.78 4.33 20.57
N TRP A 53 12.87 4.77 19.91
CA TRP A 53 12.96 4.82 18.44
C TRP A 53 12.99 3.42 17.82
N ARG A 54 13.76 2.47 18.38
CA ARG A 54 13.91 1.11 17.84
C ARG A 54 12.59 0.36 17.92
N TYR A 55 11.92 0.53 19.06
CA TYR A 55 10.60 -0.05 19.26
C TYR A 55 9.60 0.53 18.26
N SER A 56 9.60 1.85 18.08
CA SER A 56 8.68 2.51 17.14
C SER A 56 8.94 2.09 15.70
N ALA A 57 10.21 2.06 15.28
CA ALA A 57 10.63 1.58 13.96
C ALA A 57 10.21 0.13 13.73
N LEU A 58 10.40 -0.77 14.71
CA LEU A 58 9.99 -2.18 14.62
C LEU A 58 8.46 -2.34 14.44
N ILE A 59 7.66 -1.59 15.20
CA ILE A 59 6.20 -1.67 15.11
C ILE A 59 5.71 -1.13 13.76
N LEU A 60 6.28 -0.01 13.30
CA LEU A 60 5.92 0.60 12.02
C LEU A 60 6.41 -0.23 10.83
N GLU A 61 7.60 -0.83 10.91
CA GLU A 61 8.10 -1.81 9.94
C GLU A 61 7.08 -2.93 9.76
N GLY A 62 6.59 -3.53 10.85
CA GLY A 62 5.58 -4.58 10.79
C GLY A 62 4.27 -4.11 10.14
N ALA A 63 3.88 -2.85 10.36
CA ALA A 63 2.70 -2.26 9.74
C ALA A 63 2.86 -2.11 8.22
N PHE A 64 3.93 -1.45 7.76
CA PHE A 64 4.19 -1.23 6.34
C PHE A 64 4.50 -2.53 5.59
N LYS A 65 5.22 -3.47 6.22
CA LYS A 65 5.41 -4.83 5.68
C LYS A 65 4.09 -5.56 5.47
N SER A 66 3.14 -5.41 6.40
CA SER A 66 1.82 -6.04 6.27
C SER A 66 1.01 -5.46 5.12
N VAL A 67 1.10 -4.13 4.90
CA VAL A 67 0.46 -3.45 3.76
C VAL A 67 1.13 -3.87 2.44
N ALA A 68 2.46 -3.80 2.36
CA ALA A 68 3.22 -4.17 1.17
C ALA A 68 3.05 -5.65 0.79
N GLY A 69 2.88 -6.53 1.77
CA GLY A 69 2.71 -7.97 1.56
C GLY A 69 1.25 -8.43 1.45
N GLU A 70 0.27 -7.58 1.73
CA GLU A 70 -1.14 -7.95 1.89
C GLU A 70 -1.32 -9.17 2.82
N SER A 71 -0.49 -9.26 3.85
CA SER A 71 -0.20 -10.52 4.55
C SER A 71 -0.80 -10.63 5.94
N SER A 72 -1.43 -9.58 6.46
CA SER A 72 -2.07 -9.57 7.79
C SER A 72 -3.58 -9.60 7.70
N ARG A 73 -4.25 -10.03 8.78
CA ARG A 73 -5.74 -10.09 8.83
C ARG A 73 -6.43 -8.74 8.65
N ASP A 74 -5.70 -7.67 8.90
CA ASP A 74 -6.16 -6.29 8.95
C ASP A 74 -5.40 -5.40 7.95
N TRP A 75 -4.71 -6.01 6.97
CA TRP A 75 -3.80 -5.28 6.09
C TRP A 75 -4.52 -4.13 5.36
N PHE A 76 -5.76 -4.36 4.91
CA PHE A 76 -6.54 -3.37 4.17
C PHE A 76 -7.05 -2.28 5.11
N THR A 77 -7.55 -2.66 6.29
CA THR A 77 -7.93 -1.70 7.34
C THR A 77 -6.75 -0.80 7.72
N LEU A 78 -5.56 -1.40 7.87
CA LEU A 78 -4.33 -0.66 8.16
C LEU A 78 -3.91 0.24 6.99
N CYS A 79 -3.99 -0.26 5.76
CA CYS A 79 -3.72 0.50 4.54
C CYS A 79 -4.60 1.74 4.46
N ASN A 80 -5.91 1.61 4.73
CA ASN A 80 -6.84 2.73 4.78
C ASN A 80 -6.44 3.77 5.83
N HIS A 81 -6.12 3.35 7.06
CA HIS A 81 -5.68 4.27 8.10
C HIS A 81 -4.34 4.95 7.79
N LEU A 82 -3.51 4.37 6.93
CA LEU A 82 -2.27 4.99 6.44
C LEU A 82 -2.50 5.85 5.19
N GLY A 83 -3.76 6.06 4.75
CA GLY A 83 -4.09 6.84 3.55
C GLY A 83 -3.81 6.11 2.24
N GLN A 84 -3.80 4.78 2.27
CA GLN A 84 -3.68 3.91 1.11
C GLN A 84 -2.35 4.05 0.35
N PRO A 85 -1.18 3.90 1.00
CA PRO A 85 0.09 3.89 0.27
C PRO A 85 0.11 2.74 -0.74
N SER A 86 0.76 2.98 -1.88
CA SER A 86 0.97 1.91 -2.86
C SER A 86 1.82 0.80 -2.24
N ARG A 87 1.71 -0.41 -2.81
CA ARG A 87 2.54 -1.55 -2.39
C ARG A 87 4.03 -1.23 -2.46
N ALA A 88 4.47 -0.56 -3.51
CA ALA A 88 5.87 -0.19 -3.71
C ALA A 88 6.34 0.82 -2.64
N LEU A 89 5.53 1.85 -2.37
CA LEU A 89 5.83 2.85 -1.35
C LEU A 89 5.88 2.24 0.05
N ALA A 90 4.91 1.40 0.38
CA ALA A 90 4.91 0.68 1.66
C ALA A 90 6.12 -0.27 1.78
N HIS A 91 6.57 -0.86 0.67
CA HIS A 91 7.75 -1.70 0.64
C HIS A 91 9.02 -0.91 1.00
N GLU A 92 9.25 0.17 0.26
CA GLU A 92 10.41 1.05 0.45
C GLU A 92 10.47 1.62 1.87
N ILE A 93 9.33 2.07 2.41
CA ILE A 93 9.24 2.56 3.79
C ILE A 93 9.64 1.47 4.79
N PHE A 94 9.16 0.23 4.66
CA PHE A 94 9.53 -0.79 5.65
C PHE A 94 11.01 -1.17 5.56
N GLU A 95 11.63 -1.19 4.38
CA GLU A 95 13.06 -1.47 4.23
C GLU A 95 13.91 -0.39 4.92
N HIS A 96 13.51 0.87 4.78
CA HIS A 96 14.14 1.98 5.49
C HIS A 96 13.94 1.90 7.01
N LEU A 97 12.74 1.53 7.49
CA LEU A 97 12.49 1.32 8.91
C LEU A 97 13.27 0.12 9.47
N GLN A 98 13.41 -0.95 8.69
CA GLN A 98 14.22 -2.12 9.01
C GLN A 98 15.69 -1.74 9.14
N THR A 99 16.21 -0.87 8.27
CA THR A 99 17.58 -0.36 8.38
C THR A 99 17.72 0.57 9.60
N LEU A 100 16.76 1.48 9.79
CA LEU A 100 16.77 2.48 10.85
C LEU A 100 16.92 1.85 12.24
N LYS A 101 16.17 0.77 12.53
CA LYS A 101 16.17 0.13 13.86
C LYS A 101 17.54 -0.40 14.29
N GLU A 102 18.42 -0.70 13.34
CA GLU A 102 19.75 -1.29 13.59
C GLU A 102 20.85 -0.24 13.81
N LEU A 103 20.58 1.03 13.49
CA LEU A 103 21.58 2.10 13.57
C LEU A 103 21.73 2.66 15.00
N ASP A 104 22.71 3.56 15.16
CA ASP A 104 22.77 4.46 16.32
C ASP A 104 21.92 5.72 15.99
N PRO A 105 20.97 6.13 16.85
CA PRO A 105 20.19 7.36 16.66
C PRO A 105 21.02 8.62 16.36
N ARG A 106 22.27 8.68 16.85
CA ARG A 106 23.17 9.83 16.69
C ARG A 106 24.06 9.72 15.45
N SER A 107 23.97 8.63 14.69
CA SER A 107 24.76 8.44 13.48
C SER A 107 24.26 9.32 12.33
N SER A 108 25.19 9.73 11.46
CA SER A 108 24.86 10.42 10.21
C SER A 108 24.00 9.55 9.28
N ASP A 109 24.20 8.23 9.32
CA ASP A 109 23.40 7.27 8.56
C ASP A 109 21.93 7.28 9.01
N ALA A 110 21.65 7.30 10.31
CA ALA A 110 20.29 7.41 10.81
C ALA A 110 19.63 8.71 10.33
N GLY A 111 20.35 9.84 10.39
CA GLY A 111 19.89 11.12 9.84
C GLY A 111 19.60 11.08 8.34
N ARG A 112 20.39 10.34 7.55
CA ARG A 112 20.13 10.13 6.12
C ARG A 112 18.85 9.33 5.89
N ILE A 113 18.65 8.23 6.61
CA ILE A 113 17.44 7.41 6.48
C ILE A 113 16.19 8.19 6.89
N PHE A 114 16.26 9.03 7.92
CA PHE A 114 15.14 9.90 8.29
C PHE A 114 14.72 10.84 7.17
N ARG A 115 15.68 11.49 6.49
CA ARG A 115 15.37 12.33 5.33
C ARG A 115 14.71 11.54 4.19
N MET A 116 15.19 10.32 3.91
CA MET A 116 14.54 9.47 2.91
C MET A 116 13.10 9.12 3.30
N LEU A 117 12.85 8.81 4.58
CA LEU A 117 11.49 8.55 5.06
C LEU A 117 10.59 9.79 4.99
N GLU A 118 11.14 10.98 5.20
CA GLU A 118 10.45 12.26 5.02
C GLU A 118 10.09 12.49 3.54
N ASP A 119 11.03 12.25 2.62
CA ASP A 119 10.80 12.34 1.16
C ASP A 119 9.72 11.34 0.69
N LEU A 120 9.56 10.22 1.38
CA LEU A 120 8.51 9.21 1.14
C LEU A 120 7.18 9.53 1.83
N ALA A 121 7.01 10.74 2.35
CA ALA A 121 5.81 11.22 3.05
C ALA A 121 5.44 10.37 4.30
N LEU A 122 6.40 9.67 4.92
CA LEU A 122 6.14 8.95 6.17
C LEU A 122 5.51 9.84 7.26
N PRO A 123 5.98 11.08 7.51
CA PRO A 123 5.40 11.93 8.55
C PRO A 123 3.91 12.18 8.31
N ASP A 124 3.53 12.51 7.07
CA ASP A 124 2.13 12.78 6.71
C ASP A 124 1.26 11.53 6.87
N MET A 125 1.74 10.36 6.44
CA MET A 125 1.04 9.08 6.65
C MET A 125 0.82 8.76 8.13
N LEU A 126 1.84 9.00 8.97
CA LEU A 126 1.75 8.74 10.41
C LEU A 126 0.80 9.74 11.09
N GLN A 127 0.78 10.99 10.64
CA GLN A 127 -0.16 11.99 11.13
C GLN A 127 -1.60 11.63 10.72
N TYR A 128 -1.82 11.26 9.46
CA TYR A 128 -3.11 10.77 8.98
C TYR A 128 -3.59 9.52 9.74
N PHE A 129 -2.67 8.59 10.03
CA PHE A 129 -2.96 7.43 10.86
C PHE A 129 -3.41 7.82 12.27
N ARG A 130 -2.79 8.83 12.89
CA ARG A 130 -3.19 9.30 14.22
C ARG A 130 -4.58 9.94 14.20
N GLU A 131 -4.90 10.70 13.17
CA GLU A 131 -6.22 11.36 13.01
C GLU A 131 -7.33 10.32 12.79
N THR A 132 -7.13 9.41 11.84
CA THR A 132 -8.13 8.39 11.50
C THR A 132 -8.29 7.31 12.57
N THR A 133 -7.30 7.17 13.44
CA THR A 133 -7.36 6.30 14.59
C THR A 133 -7.41 7.07 15.90
N SER A 134 -7.94 8.30 15.97
CA SER A 134 -8.16 8.93 17.27
C SER A 134 -9.14 8.09 18.13
N ALA A 135 -8.91 8.04 19.44
CA ALA A 135 -9.82 7.35 20.36
C ALA A 135 -11.04 8.22 20.73
N GLU A 136 -10.89 9.53 20.65
CA GLU A 136 -11.90 10.52 21.04
C GLU A 136 -12.74 10.94 19.85
N ASP A 137 -12.09 11.24 18.73
CA ASP A 137 -12.73 11.76 17.51
C ASP A 137 -12.01 11.27 16.25
N PRO A 138 -12.27 10.03 15.80
CA PRO A 138 -11.61 9.47 14.64
C PRO A 138 -12.09 10.17 13.36
N ARG A 139 -11.15 10.72 12.58
CA ARG A 139 -11.44 11.22 11.24
C ARG A 139 -11.95 10.06 10.36
N PRO A 140 -13.10 10.22 9.67
CA PRO A 140 -13.57 9.21 8.72
C PRO A 140 -12.52 8.94 7.64
N VAL A 141 -12.37 7.67 7.28
CA VAL A 141 -11.46 7.21 6.21
C VAL A 141 -12.18 7.14 4.85
N ASP A 142 -13.42 7.66 4.79
CA ASP A 142 -14.37 7.49 3.69
C ASP A 142 -13.92 8.24 2.42
N ILE A 143 -13.35 7.49 1.49
CA ILE A 143 -13.37 7.82 0.07
C ILE A 143 -14.43 6.91 -0.56
N ARG A 144 -15.68 7.41 -0.63
CA ARG A 144 -16.81 6.70 -1.25
C ARG A 144 -16.71 6.81 -2.76
N GLU A 145 -15.74 6.10 -3.30
CA GLU A 145 -15.46 6.00 -4.73
C GLU A 145 -15.36 4.50 -5.07
N GLY A 146 -15.35 4.14 -6.36
CA GLY A 146 -15.45 2.75 -6.79
C GLY A 146 -14.25 1.92 -6.36
N TRP A 147 -14.45 0.62 -6.14
CA TRP A 147 -13.36 -0.29 -5.80
C TRP A 147 -13.41 -1.55 -6.64
N CYS A 148 -12.23 -2.03 -7.02
CA CYS A 148 -12.03 -3.38 -7.51
C CYS A 148 -11.48 -4.26 -6.39
N HIS A 149 -11.94 -5.50 -6.31
CA HIS A 149 -11.58 -6.43 -5.24
C HIS A 149 -11.33 -7.83 -5.76
N VAL A 150 -10.39 -8.53 -5.10
CA VAL A 150 -10.28 -9.98 -5.10
C VAL A 150 -10.56 -10.45 -3.68
N LEU A 151 -11.64 -11.18 -3.50
CA LEU A 151 -12.13 -11.67 -2.22
C LEU A 151 -12.05 -13.19 -2.16
N TRP A 152 -11.92 -13.71 -0.95
CA TRP A 152 -11.93 -15.13 -0.63
C TRP A 152 -13.04 -15.42 0.37
N SER A 153 -13.60 -16.63 0.34
CA SER A 153 -14.66 -17.08 1.25
C SER A 153 -14.24 -18.34 2.01
N HIS A 154 -14.55 -18.39 3.31
CA HIS A 154 -14.33 -19.59 4.12
C HIS A 154 -15.22 -20.77 3.69
N GLU A 155 -16.41 -20.50 3.14
CA GLU A 155 -17.37 -21.53 2.75
C GLU A 155 -16.98 -22.19 1.42
N THR A 156 -16.34 -21.43 0.53
CA THR A 156 -15.90 -21.89 -0.80
C THR A 156 -14.43 -21.53 -1.00
N PRO A 157 -13.51 -22.17 -0.25
CA PRO A 157 -12.10 -21.78 -0.23
C PRO A 157 -11.37 -22.07 -1.56
N ASP A 158 -11.96 -22.90 -2.42
CA ASP A 158 -11.53 -23.21 -3.78
C ASP A 158 -11.96 -22.17 -4.81
N ARG A 159 -12.67 -21.12 -4.39
CA ARG A 159 -13.19 -20.06 -5.25
C ARG A 159 -12.82 -18.67 -4.72
N LEU A 160 -12.58 -17.77 -5.66
CA LEU A 160 -12.38 -16.35 -5.41
C LEU A 160 -13.55 -15.57 -6.00
N LEU A 161 -13.95 -14.50 -5.32
CA LEU A 161 -14.88 -13.52 -5.86
C LEU A 161 -14.07 -12.33 -6.40
N VAL A 162 -14.29 -11.97 -7.65
CA VAL A 162 -13.58 -10.87 -8.29
C VAL A 162 -14.57 -9.91 -8.93
N GLY A 163 -14.37 -8.62 -8.80
CA GLY A 163 -15.21 -7.64 -9.46
C GLY A 163 -14.88 -6.22 -9.05
N ALA A 164 -15.64 -5.27 -9.59
CA ALA A 164 -15.56 -3.88 -9.21
C ALA A 164 -16.96 -3.34 -8.94
N VAL A 165 -17.10 -2.57 -7.86
CA VAL A 165 -18.41 -2.11 -7.37
C VAL A 165 -18.28 -0.72 -6.75
N HIS A 166 -19.42 -0.05 -6.59
CA HIS A 166 -19.50 1.12 -5.74
C HIS A 166 -19.49 0.71 -4.26
N GLY A 167 -18.74 1.45 -3.45
CA GLY A 167 -18.60 1.20 -2.02
C GLY A 167 -17.26 0.58 -1.66
N THR A 168 -16.94 0.61 -0.36
CA THR A 168 -15.64 0.17 0.15
C THR A 168 -15.54 -1.36 0.26
N PRO A 169 -14.33 -1.95 0.26
CA PRO A 169 -14.20 -3.39 0.47
C PRO A 169 -14.81 -3.89 1.79
N THR A 170 -14.83 -3.04 2.83
CA THR A 170 -15.47 -3.36 4.12
C THR A 170 -16.99 -3.45 4.00
N GLU A 171 -17.62 -2.56 3.23
CA GLU A 171 -19.07 -2.60 2.99
C GLU A 171 -19.46 -3.85 2.19
N VAL A 172 -18.70 -4.17 1.14
CA VAL A 172 -18.93 -5.36 0.31
C VAL A 172 -18.82 -6.64 1.15
N VAL A 173 -17.76 -6.77 1.95
CA VAL A 173 -17.61 -7.92 2.86
C VAL A 173 -18.75 -7.96 3.87
N SER A 174 -19.18 -6.83 4.43
CA SER A 174 -20.33 -6.80 5.35
C SER A 174 -21.64 -7.24 4.71
N VAL A 175 -21.83 -7.02 3.40
CA VAL A 175 -23.00 -7.51 2.66
C VAL A 175 -22.91 -9.02 2.44
N LEU A 176 -21.73 -9.52 2.07
CA LEU A 176 -21.48 -10.95 1.85
C LEU A 176 -21.58 -11.77 3.15
N ASP A 177 -21.17 -11.20 4.29
CA ASP A 177 -21.17 -11.85 5.60
C ASP A 177 -22.52 -11.74 6.35
N ARG A 178 -23.62 -11.35 5.68
CA ARG A 178 -24.96 -11.30 6.30
C ARG A 178 -25.49 -12.69 6.69
N SER A 179 -25.02 -13.74 6.02
CA SER A 179 -25.41 -15.12 6.29
C SER A 179 -24.68 -15.67 7.53
N PRO A 180 -25.38 -16.34 8.47
CA PRO A 180 -24.72 -16.93 9.63
C PRO A 180 -23.63 -17.94 9.23
N GLY A 181 -22.38 -17.68 9.63
CA GLY A 181 -21.23 -18.55 9.35
C GLY A 181 -20.38 -18.11 8.15
N ALA A 182 -20.91 -17.23 7.29
CA ALA A 182 -20.16 -16.67 6.18
C ALA A 182 -19.02 -15.78 6.71
N ARG A 183 -17.84 -15.93 6.11
CA ARG A 183 -16.66 -15.13 6.42
C ARG A 183 -15.88 -14.89 5.14
N HIS A 184 -15.85 -13.64 4.70
CA HIS A 184 -15.08 -13.22 3.55
C HIS A 184 -13.83 -12.44 3.96
N GLY A 185 -12.80 -12.52 3.14
CA GLY A 185 -11.53 -11.81 3.32
C GLY A 185 -11.13 -11.08 2.05
N VAL A 186 -10.50 -9.92 2.19
CA VAL A 186 -9.96 -9.16 1.06
C VAL A 186 -8.53 -9.64 0.79
N LEU A 187 -8.32 -10.24 -0.36
CA LEU A 187 -6.99 -10.66 -0.82
C LEU A 187 -6.26 -9.52 -1.54
N ALA A 188 -6.97 -8.71 -2.32
CA ALA A 188 -6.46 -7.49 -2.94
C ALA A 188 -7.61 -6.50 -3.15
N ALA A 189 -7.29 -5.22 -3.18
CA ALA A 189 -8.24 -4.17 -3.49
C ALA A 189 -7.55 -2.98 -4.18
N TRP A 190 -8.18 -2.42 -5.20
CA TRP A 190 -7.71 -1.25 -5.92
C TRP A 190 -8.82 -0.20 -5.96
N HIS A 191 -8.45 1.03 -5.66
CA HIS A 191 -9.34 2.17 -5.78
C HIS A 191 -9.51 2.52 -7.26
N VAL A 192 -10.74 2.67 -7.75
CA VAL A 192 -11.03 2.93 -9.17
C VAL A 192 -12.01 4.08 -9.37
N GLU A 193 -11.73 4.93 -10.37
CA GLU A 193 -12.56 6.09 -10.69
C GLU A 193 -13.94 5.69 -11.24
N ASP A 194 -13.98 4.66 -12.10
CA ASP A 194 -15.19 4.15 -12.75
C ASP A 194 -15.34 2.63 -12.49
N PRO A 195 -16.09 2.23 -11.46
CA PRO A 195 -16.26 0.82 -11.11
C PRO A 195 -17.10 0.06 -12.15
N ASP A 196 -18.04 0.71 -12.86
CA ASP A 196 -18.87 0.05 -13.88
C ASP A 196 -18.03 -0.31 -15.12
N TRP A 197 -17.16 0.61 -15.54
CA TRP A 197 -16.21 0.34 -16.61
C TRP A 197 -15.19 -0.73 -16.19
N ALA A 198 -14.66 -0.64 -14.97
CA ALA A 198 -13.72 -1.62 -14.43
C ALA A 198 -14.36 -3.02 -14.39
N ALA A 199 -15.60 -3.13 -13.89
CA ALA A 199 -16.38 -4.37 -13.85
C ALA A 199 -16.54 -4.97 -15.25
N SER A 200 -16.84 -4.14 -16.25
CA SER A 200 -16.95 -4.54 -17.65
C SER A 200 -15.62 -5.06 -18.23
N GLN A 201 -14.48 -4.45 -17.88
CA GLN A 201 -13.18 -4.93 -18.34
C GLN A 201 -12.80 -6.25 -17.67
N ILE A 202 -13.04 -6.40 -16.36
CA ILE A 202 -12.78 -7.64 -15.63
C ILE A 202 -13.62 -8.79 -16.24
N ALA A 203 -14.92 -8.56 -16.48
CA ALA A 203 -15.81 -9.54 -17.12
C ALA A 203 -15.30 -10.00 -18.49
N ARG A 204 -14.76 -9.07 -19.30
CA ARG A 204 -14.15 -9.39 -20.60
C ARG A 204 -12.85 -10.18 -20.45
N THR A 205 -11.98 -9.78 -19.52
CA THR A 205 -10.68 -10.44 -19.29
C THR A 205 -10.84 -11.90 -18.88
N PHE A 206 -11.84 -12.21 -18.06
CA PHE A 206 -12.08 -13.57 -17.59
C PHE A 206 -13.15 -14.33 -18.38
N GLU A 207 -13.80 -13.70 -19.35
CA GLU A 207 -14.91 -14.26 -20.15
C GLU A 207 -16.05 -14.82 -19.27
N LYS A 208 -16.37 -14.14 -18.17
CA LYS A 208 -17.44 -14.55 -17.23
C LYS A 208 -18.43 -13.43 -16.95
N SER A 209 -19.68 -13.81 -16.68
CA SER A 209 -20.71 -12.92 -16.21
C SER A 209 -20.52 -12.56 -14.73
N LEU A 210 -20.85 -11.33 -14.38
CA LEU A 210 -20.96 -10.86 -13.00
C LEU A 210 -22.33 -11.26 -12.40
N ASP A 211 -22.37 -11.43 -11.10
CA ASP A 211 -23.60 -11.63 -10.33
C ASP A 211 -24.30 -10.28 -10.02
N GLN A 212 -25.36 -10.33 -9.20
CA GLN A 212 -26.13 -9.15 -8.82
C GLN A 212 -25.35 -8.15 -7.95
N LEU A 213 -24.26 -8.61 -7.32
CA LEU A 213 -23.37 -7.76 -6.53
C LEU A 213 -22.21 -7.21 -7.39
N GLY A 214 -22.15 -7.52 -8.69
CA GLY A 214 -21.04 -7.10 -9.55
C GLY A 214 -19.78 -7.95 -9.37
N LEU A 215 -19.91 -9.17 -8.84
CA LEU A 215 -18.80 -10.09 -8.59
C LEU A 215 -18.91 -11.34 -9.48
N MET A 216 -17.79 -11.91 -9.90
CA MET A 216 -17.73 -13.23 -10.55
C MET A 216 -16.98 -14.22 -9.68
N GLN A 217 -17.27 -15.51 -9.89
CA GLN A 217 -16.53 -16.60 -9.25
C GLN A 217 -15.43 -17.17 -10.16
N LEU A 218 -14.20 -17.16 -9.66
CA LEU A 218 -13.04 -17.76 -10.31
C LEU A 218 -12.49 -18.94 -9.48
N PRO A 219 -12.17 -20.08 -10.08
CA PRO A 219 -11.44 -21.16 -9.41
C PRO A 219 -10.09 -20.68 -8.87
N ALA A 220 -9.81 -20.92 -7.60
CA ALA A 220 -8.51 -20.62 -6.99
C ALA A 220 -7.36 -21.43 -7.63
N ALA A 221 -7.67 -22.54 -8.30
CA ALA A 221 -6.73 -23.36 -9.06
C ALA A 221 -6.06 -22.61 -10.23
N GLU A 222 -6.65 -21.51 -10.72
CA GLU A 222 -6.03 -20.63 -11.72
C GLU A 222 -4.84 -19.82 -11.14
N GLY A 223 -4.69 -19.82 -9.82
CA GLY A 223 -3.60 -19.16 -9.10
C GLY A 223 -3.94 -17.73 -8.69
N ILE A 224 -3.93 -17.46 -7.38
CA ILE A 224 -4.27 -16.13 -6.82
C ILE A 224 -3.41 -15.02 -7.43
N ALA A 225 -2.11 -15.26 -7.63
CA ALA A 225 -1.21 -14.27 -8.22
C ALA A 225 -1.58 -13.92 -9.67
N ALA A 226 -1.96 -14.93 -10.48
CA ALA A 226 -2.39 -14.72 -11.85
C ALA A 226 -3.71 -13.95 -11.91
N ILE A 227 -4.67 -14.30 -11.05
CA ILE A 227 -5.95 -13.59 -10.94
C ILE A 227 -5.73 -12.13 -10.56
N LYS A 228 -4.91 -11.84 -9.55
CA LYS A 228 -4.59 -10.46 -9.14
C LYS A 228 -3.97 -9.68 -10.30
N LEU A 229 -2.97 -10.25 -10.97
CA LEU A 229 -2.28 -9.61 -12.09
C LEU A 229 -3.22 -9.32 -13.27
N LEU A 230 -4.05 -10.28 -13.66
CA LEU A 230 -5.02 -10.10 -14.75
C LEU A 230 -6.08 -9.05 -14.39
N THR A 231 -6.53 -9.05 -13.14
CA THR A 231 -7.49 -8.05 -12.63
C THR A 231 -6.89 -6.65 -12.67
N GLU A 232 -5.70 -6.46 -12.12
CA GLU A 232 -4.98 -5.18 -12.13
C GLU A 232 -4.73 -4.68 -13.57
N ASN A 233 -4.30 -5.57 -14.47
CA ASN A 233 -4.14 -5.25 -15.89
C ASN A 233 -5.46 -4.91 -16.60
N ALA A 234 -6.60 -5.42 -16.15
CA ALA A 234 -7.89 -5.07 -16.73
C ALA A 234 -8.31 -3.63 -16.37
N ILE A 235 -7.91 -3.16 -15.18
CA ILE A 235 -8.38 -1.91 -14.59
C ILE A 235 -7.31 -0.81 -14.51
N TRP A 236 -6.07 -1.06 -14.95
CA TRP A 236 -4.92 -0.16 -14.69
C TRP A 236 -5.16 1.31 -15.06
N LYS A 237 -6.00 1.58 -16.08
CA LYS A 237 -6.32 2.93 -16.54
C LYS A 237 -7.24 3.71 -15.61
N THR A 238 -7.99 3.02 -14.76
CA THR A 238 -8.94 3.63 -13.82
C THR A 238 -8.47 3.58 -12.38
N ILE A 239 -7.29 2.99 -12.11
CA ILE A 239 -6.74 2.96 -10.75
C ILE A 239 -6.42 4.38 -10.31
N VAL A 240 -7.06 4.81 -9.23
CA VAL A 240 -6.79 6.09 -8.58
C VAL A 240 -5.43 6.00 -7.90
N LYS A 241 -4.56 6.98 -8.17
CA LYS A 241 -3.25 7.06 -7.53
C LYS A 241 -3.41 7.37 -6.04
N SER A 242 -2.58 6.74 -5.23
CA SER A 242 -2.51 7.05 -3.80
C SER A 242 -2.10 8.51 -3.60
N PRO A 243 -2.67 9.21 -2.59
CA PRO A 243 -2.33 10.60 -2.29
C PRO A 243 -0.86 10.79 -1.92
N TRP A 244 -0.16 9.70 -1.59
CA TRP A 244 1.25 9.70 -1.23
C TRP A 244 2.20 9.42 -2.41
N HIS A 245 1.69 9.39 -3.64
CA HIS A 245 2.57 9.25 -4.80
C HIS A 245 3.50 10.46 -4.88
N VAL A 246 4.78 10.25 -4.61
CA VAL A 246 5.83 11.16 -5.04
C VAL A 246 5.80 11.13 -6.56
N GLU A 247 5.53 12.28 -7.20
CA GLU A 247 5.78 12.41 -8.64
C GLU A 247 7.25 12.07 -8.85
N ALA A 248 7.52 10.95 -9.54
CA ALA A 248 8.86 10.70 -10.02
C ALA A 248 9.22 11.92 -10.86
N VAL A 249 10.10 12.77 -10.35
CA VAL A 249 10.72 13.83 -11.14
C VAL A 249 11.33 13.08 -12.31
N GLU A 250 10.72 13.21 -13.49
CA GLU A 250 11.32 12.73 -14.72
C GLU A 250 12.68 13.42 -14.80
N LEU A 251 13.75 12.68 -14.49
CA LEU A 251 15.07 13.07 -14.91
C LEU A 251 14.98 13.17 -16.42
N VAL A 252 14.90 14.41 -16.91
CA VAL A 252 15.06 14.74 -18.32
C VAL A 252 16.45 14.27 -18.71
N CYS A 253 16.54 13.02 -19.13
CA CYS A 253 17.72 12.46 -19.77
C CYS A 253 17.74 12.97 -21.22
N GLY A 254 18.42 14.12 -21.41
CA GLY A 254 18.75 14.74 -22.69
C GLY A 254 18.97 16.23 -22.44
N GLU A 255 20.15 16.83 -22.56
CA GLU A 255 21.30 16.54 -23.42
C GLU A 255 22.60 16.87 -22.66
N ALA A 256 23.53 15.93 -22.61
CA ALA A 256 24.93 16.23 -22.34
C ALA A 256 25.78 15.33 -23.24
N ALA A 257 25.96 15.76 -24.49
CA ALA A 257 27.14 15.47 -25.33
C ALA A 257 26.88 16.09 -26.71
N ASP A 258 27.57 17.20 -27.00
CA ASP A 258 28.32 17.43 -28.25
C ASP A 258 28.45 18.92 -28.56
N ALA A 259 29.63 19.46 -28.21
CA ALA A 259 30.36 20.56 -28.84
C ALA A 259 31.47 20.99 -27.87
N GLU A 260 32.76 21.03 -28.18
CA GLU A 260 33.58 20.57 -29.29
C GLU A 260 35.02 20.81 -28.80
N SER A 261 35.93 19.87 -29.03
CA SER A 261 37.36 20.03 -28.77
C SER A 261 38.04 20.73 -29.95
N TYR A 262 38.55 21.95 -29.78
CA TYR A 262 39.55 22.63 -30.63
C TYR A 262 40.07 23.81 -29.79
N GLU A 263 41.34 24.11 -29.57
CA GLU A 263 42.62 23.65 -30.10
C GLU A 263 43.69 24.18 -29.12
N ALA A 264 44.69 23.38 -28.78
CA ALA A 264 45.91 23.88 -28.14
C ALA A 264 46.90 24.26 -29.24
N SER A 265 47.29 25.53 -29.35
CA SER A 265 48.56 26.00 -29.94
C SER A 265 48.75 27.51 -29.78
N GLY A 266 49.90 27.92 -29.22
CA GLY A 266 50.64 29.09 -29.74
C GLY A 266 50.62 30.43 -28.99
N LEU A 267 51.56 30.57 -28.04
CA LEU A 267 52.55 31.66 -27.87
C LEU A 267 52.22 33.16 -28.15
N SER A 268 52.64 33.99 -27.17
CA SER A 268 53.10 35.40 -27.20
C SER A 268 52.07 36.49 -27.55
N LEU A 269 52.00 37.64 -26.87
CA LEU A 269 53.03 38.51 -26.25
C LEU A 269 52.72 38.88 -24.79
#